data_AF-A0A2K6FQS9-F1
#
_entry.id   AF-A0A2K6FQS9-F1
#
_cell.length_a   1.000
_cell.length_b   1.000
_cell.length_c   1.000
_cell.angle_alpha   90.00
_cell.angle_beta   90.00
_cell.angle_gamma   90.00
#
_symmetry.space_group_name_H-M   'P 1'
#
loop_
_entity.id
_entity.type
_entity.pdbx_description
1 polymer ?
#
loop_
_entity_poly.entity_id
_entity_poly.type
_entity_poly.pdbx_seq_one_letter_code
_entity_poly.pdbx_strand_id
1 'polypeptide(L)'
;ENLPVAEDNFVKLQVKACALSQINMKLLAEMKMKKDFFPVGREIAGIVLEVHKPEKVTWTEAAGTIRDGVRAYTALHYLSHLSPGKSVLIMDGASAFGTIAIQLAHHRGAKVISTASSLEDKQFLERLRPSIDLSWMNPFHYMRRKFPWKLFRKIKEEKSKSFNFNFLLSQTSVG
;
A
#
# COMPACT_ATOMS: atom_id res chain seq x y z
N GLU A 1 -24.57 14.76 21.84
CA GLU A 1 -24.18 13.51 22.54
C GLU A 1 -22.72 13.22 22.23
N ASN A 2 -21.92 13.02 23.29
CA ASN A 2 -20.46 12.90 23.22
C ASN A 2 -20.05 11.59 22.53
N LEU A 3 -19.88 11.64 21.21
CA LEU A 3 -19.17 10.57 20.51
C LEU A 3 -17.68 10.66 20.90
N PRO A 4 -17.01 9.51 21.15
CA PRO A 4 -15.58 9.51 21.43
C PRO A 4 -14.83 10.14 20.26
N VAL A 5 -13.81 10.94 20.58
CA VAL A 5 -12.88 11.48 19.59
C VAL A 5 -12.17 10.29 18.94
N ALA A 6 -12.15 10.23 17.62
CA ALA A 6 -11.47 9.14 16.92
C ALA A 6 -9.95 9.29 17.15
N GLU A 7 -9.31 8.32 17.79
CA GLU A 7 -7.85 8.26 17.87
C GLU A 7 -7.25 7.94 16.49
N ASP A 8 -5.92 8.05 16.33
CA ASP A 8 -5.22 7.92 15.03
C ASP A 8 -5.52 6.63 14.24
N ASN A 9 -5.87 5.54 14.94
CA ASN A 9 -6.15 4.24 14.34
C ASN A 9 -7.65 3.92 14.22
N PHE A 10 -8.51 4.90 14.50
CA PHE A 10 -9.96 4.73 14.45
C PHE A 10 -10.57 5.53 13.31
N VAL A 11 -11.64 4.97 12.75
CA VAL A 11 -12.47 5.60 11.74
C VAL A 11 -13.85 5.80 12.34
N LYS A 12 -14.40 7.00 12.18
CA LYS A 12 -15.77 7.30 12.61
C LYS A 12 -16.73 6.89 11.51
N LEU A 13 -17.72 6.08 11.85
CA LEU A 13 -18.72 5.57 10.91
C LEU A 13 -20.13 5.94 11.39
N GLN A 14 -20.96 6.39 10.46
CA GLN A 14 -22.41 6.40 10.63
C GLN A 14 -22.95 5.01 10.28
N VAL A 15 -23.27 4.22 11.30
CA VAL A 15 -23.87 2.89 11.13
C VAL A 15 -25.24 3.01 10.45
N LYS A 16 -25.45 2.22 9.39
CA LYS A 16 -26.72 2.10 8.67
C LYS A 16 -27.37 0.74 8.90
N ALA A 17 -26.57 -0.30 9.09
CA ALA A 17 -27.02 -1.64 9.45
C ALA A 17 -26.01 -2.32 10.36
N CYS A 18 -26.48 -3.24 11.20
CA CYS A 18 -25.66 -4.04 12.12
C CYS A 18 -26.22 -5.46 12.16
N ALA A 19 -25.34 -6.47 12.08
CA ALA A 19 -25.75 -7.86 12.24
C ALA A 19 -26.06 -8.17 13.72
N LEU A 20 -27.03 -9.05 13.94
CA LEU A 20 -27.42 -9.43 15.29
C LEU A 20 -26.33 -10.33 15.91
N SER A 21 -25.70 -9.84 16.97
CA SER A 21 -24.69 -10.61 17.72
C SER A 21 -25.30 -11.10 19.03
N GLN A 22 -25.11 -12.38 19.38
CA GLN A 22 -25.48 -12.88 20.71
C GLN A 22 -24.64 -12.20 21.79
N ILE A 23 -25.31 -11.68 22.81
CA ILE A 23 -24.68 -11.03 23.98
C ILE A 23 -24.99 -11.90 25.20
N ASN A 24 -23.97 -12.25 25.97
CA ASN A 24 -24.16 -12.96 27.23
C ASN A 24 -24.47 -11.95 28.35
N MET A 25 -25.76 -11.75 28.62
CA MET A 25 -26.22 -10.82 29.65
C MET A 25 -25.82 -11.26 31.07
N LYS A 26 -25.61 -12.56 31.32
CA LYS A 26 -25.14 -13.06 32.63
C LYS A 26 -23.71 -12.61 32.90
N LEU A 27 -22.84 -12.72 31.90
CA LEU A 27 -21.45 -12.27 32.00
C LEU A 27 -21.36 -10.76 32.24
N LEU A 28 -22.20 -9.96 31.58
CA LEU A 28 -22.24 -8.49 31.80
C LEU A 28 -22.62 -8.13 33.24
N ALA A 29 -23.57 -8.87 33.82
CA ALA A 29 -23.98 -8.69 35.21
C ALA A 29 -22.85 -9.08 36.20
N GLU A 30 -22.14 -10.18 35.93
CA GLU A 30 -20.99 -10.64 36.73
C GLU A 30 -19.81 -9.65 36.69
N MET A 31 -19.55 -9.04 35.53
CA MET A 31 -18.49 -8.03 35.36
C MET A 31 -18.80 -6.69 36.06
N LYS A 32 -19.95 -6.56 36.75
CA LYS A 32 -20.41 -5.33 37.45
C LYS A 32 -20.36 -4.07 36.58
N MET A 33 -20.45 -4.23 35.26
CA MET A 33 -20.39 -3.11 34.33
C MET A 33 -21.71 -2.34 34.40
N LYS A 34 -21.68 -1.13 34.99
CA LYS A 34 -22.80 -0.19 34.97
C LYS A 34 -22.59 0.81 33.83
N LYS A 35 -23.17 0.53 32.67
CA LYS A 35 -23.37 1.52 31.59
C LYS A 35 -24.83 1.50 31.19
N ASP A 36 -25.38 2.68 30.92
CA ASP A 36 -26.77 2.82 30.46
C ASP A 36 -26.96 2.26 29.05
N PHE A 37 -25.89 2.29 28.23
CA PHE A 37 -25.85 1.73 26.88
C PHE A 37 -24.55 0.98 26.64
N PHE A 38 -24.67 -0.22 26.07
CA PHE A 38 -23.54 -1.01 25.60
C PHE A 38 -23.51 -0.99 24.07
N PRO A 39 -22.41 -0.56 23.43
CA PRO A 39 -22.27 -0.74 22.00
C PRO A 39 -22.21 -2.24 21.71
N VAL A 40 -23.16 -2.72 20.91
CA VAL A 40 -23.31 -4.13 20.55
C VAL A 40 -23.31 -4.29 19.04
N GLY A 41 -22.78 -5.41 18.57
CA GLY A 41 -22.59 -5.68 17.14
C GLY A 41 -21.11 -5.76 16.78
N ARG A 42 -20.72 -6.89 16.18
CA ARG A 42 -19.34 -7.10 15.68
C ARG A 42 -19.21 -6.83 14.18
N GLU A 43 -20.33 -6.72 13.49
CA GLU A 43 -20.41 -6.59 12.04
C GLU A 43 -21.39 -5.47 11.71
N ILE A 44 -20.89 -4.40 11.09
CA ILE A 44 -21.67 -3.21 10.74
C ILE A 44 -21.45 -2.82 9.28
N ALA A 45 -22.47 -2.21 8.69
CA ALA A 45 -22.37 -1.50 7.42
C ALA A 45 -22.77 -0.04 7.63
N GLY A 46 -22.02 0.90 7.05
CA GLY A 46 -22.21 2.32 7.32
C GLY A 46 -21.44 3.24 6.38
N ILE A 47 -21.55 4.54 6.64
CA ILE A 47 -20.86 5.60 5.90
C ILE A 47 -19.71 6.11 6.75
N VAL A 48 -18.49 6.14 6.21
CA VAL A 48 -17.34 6.74 6.90
C VAL A 48 -17.56 8.25 6.99
N LEU A 49 -17.54 8.79 8.21
CA LEU A 49 -17.68 10.22 8.50
C LEU A 49 -16.32 10.91 8.68
N GLU A 50 -15.36 10.24 9.29
CA GLU A 50 -14.08 10.84 9.68
C GLU A 50 -12.95 9.82 9.62
N VAL A 51 -11.84 10.20 8.99
CA VAL A 51 -10.58 9.44 8.93
C VAL A 51 -9.45 10.41 9.27
N HIS A 52 -8.57 10.03 10.18
CA HIS A 52 -7.43 10.85 10.54
C HIS A 52 -6.40 10.91 9.39
N LYS A 53 -6.07 12.13 8.98
CA LYS A 53 -4.96 12.42 8.06
C LYS A 53 -3.72 12.76 8.90
N PRO A 54 -2.53 12.20 8.61
CA PRO A 54 -1.30 12.59 9.29
C PRO A 54 -1.10 14.11 9.29
N GLU A 55 -0.70 14.69 10.42
CA GLU A 55 -0.60 16.16 10.59
C GLU A 55 0.34 16.80 9.58
N LYS A 56 1.47 16.14 9.30
CA LYS A 56 2.54 16.63 8.42
C LYS A 56 2.22 16.54 6.92
N VAL A 57 1.08 15.97 6.55
CA VAL A 57 0.69 15.76 5.14
C VAL A 57 -0.41 16.75 4.79
N THR A 58 -0.28 17.51 3.70
CA THR A 58 -1.35 18.40 3.25
C THR A 58 -2.57 17.61 2.74
N TRP A 59 -3.74 18.24 2.69
CA TRP A 59 -4.95 17.60 2.14
C TRP A 59 -4.77 17.15 0.69
N THR A 60 -4.08 17.97 -0.13
CA THR A 60 -3.80 17.65 -1.54
C THR A 60 -2.88 16.45 -1.67
N GLU A 61 -1.81 16.37 -0.85
CA GLU A 61 -0.92 15.21 -0.85
C GLU A 61 -1.65 13.95 -0.37
N ALA A 62 -2.47 14.05 0.67
CA ALA A 62 -3.23 12.91 1.18
C ALA A 62 -4.20 12.36 0.11
N ALA A 63 -4.97 13.24 -0.53
CA ALA A 63 -5.91 12.86 -1.59
C ALA A 63 -5.19 12.31 -2.84
N GLY A 64 -4.05 12.90 -3.22
CA GLY A 64 -3.28 12.48 -4.37
C GLY A 64 -2.54 11.15 -4.17
N THR A 65 -2.14 10.83 -2.94
CA THR A 65 -1.31 9.65 -2.66
C THR A 65 -2.11 8.42 -2.26
N ILE A 66 -3.34 8.57 -1.72
CA ILE A 66 -4.08 7.44 -1.12
C ILE A 66 -4.24 6.24 -2.05
N ARG A 67 -4.62 6.47 -3.32
CA ARG A 67 -4.84 5.40 -4.29
C ARG A 67 -3.57 4.59 -4.53
N ASP A 68 -2.49 5.28 -4.89
CA ASP A 68 -1.25 4.64 -5.30
C ASP A 68 -0.47 4.12 -4.08
N GLY A 69 -0.61 4.76 -2.92
CA GLY A 69 -0.07 4.31 -1.64
C GLY A 69 -0.71 3.01 -1.14
N VAL A 70 -2.05 2.90 -1.14
CA VAL A 70 -2.73 1.65 -0.76
C VAL A 70 -2.35 0.52 -1.70
N ARG A 71 -2.26 0.79 -3.00
CA ARG A 71 -1.82 -0.20 -4.00
C ARG A 71 -0.39 -0.64 -3.74
N ALA A 72 0.55 0.29 -3.56
CA ALA A 72 1.96 -0.01 -3.33
C ALA A 72 2.17 -0.76 -1.99
N TYR A 73 1.45 -0.37 -0.95
CA TYR A 73 1.50 -1.07 0.34
C TYR A 73 0.97 -2.50 0.20
N THR A 74 -0.17 -2.68 -0.47
CA THR A 74 -0.77 -4.00 -0.69
C THR A 74 0.14 -4.90 -1.51
N ALA A 75 0.72 -4.33 -2.58
CA ALA A 75 1.68 -4.97 -3.45
C ALA A 75 2.86 -5.56 -2.68
N LEU A 76 3.49 -4.72 -1.85
CA LEU A 76 4.75 -5.05 -1.19
C LEU A 76 4.54 -5.83 0.10
N HIS A 77 3.46 -5.57 0.83
CA HIS A 77 3.23 -6.18 2.14
C HIS A 77 2.41 -7.46 2.07
N TYR A 78 1.24 -7.38 1.44
CA TYR A 78 0.27 -8.48 1.46
C TYR A 78 0.52 -9.49 0.34
N LEU A 79 0.89 -9.01 -0.85
CA LEU A 79 1.05 -9.90 -2.00
C LEU A 79 2.47 -10.43 -2.15
N SER A 80 3.48 -9.57 -2.00
CA SER A 80 4.87 -9.99 -2.21
C SER A 80 5.59 -10.48 -0.96
N HIS A 81 5.04 -10.18 0.24
CA HIS A 81 5.68 -10.44 1.53
C HIS A 81 7.15 -9.99 1.54
N LEU A 82 7.37 -8.74 1.10
CA LEU A 82 8.69 -8.17 1.00
C LEU A 82 9.34 -8.10 2.39
N SER A 83 10.56 -8.64 2.48
CA SER A 83 11.35 -8.68 3.70
C SER A 83 12.71 -8.02 3.48
N PRO A 84 13.39 -7.59 4.56
CA PRO A 84 14.74 -7.04 4.46
C PRO A 84 15.68 -7.96 3.68
N GLY A 85 16.59 -7.36 2.89
CA GLY A 85 17.57 -8.08 2.08
C GLY A 85 17.06 -8.66 0.76
N LYS A 86 15.74 -8.78 0.55
CA LYS A 86 15.17 -9.19 -0.74
C LYS A 86 15.26 -8.08 -1.77
N SER A 87 15.28 -8.45 -3.05
CA SER A 87 15.27 -7.50 -4.17
C SER A 87 13.87 -7.37 -4.77
N VAL A 88 13.49 -6.16 -5.18
CA VAL A 88 12.23 -5.88 -5.89
C VAL A 88 12.52 -5.06 -7.15
N LEU A 89 11.87 -5.45 -8.26
CA LEU A 89 11.87 -4.69 -9.51
C LEU A 89 10.60 -3.84 -9.60
N ILE A 90 10.75 -2.53 -9.65
CA ILE A 90 9.67 -1.55 -9.76
C ILE A 90 9.67 -0.97 -11.17
N MET A 91 8.65 -1.31 -11.92
CA MET A 91 8.44 -0.77 -13.26
C MET A 91 7.96 0.68 -13.16
N ASP A 92 8.40 1.49 -14.12
CA ASP A 92 8.05 2.90 -14.25
C ASP A 92 8.24 3.70 -12.94
N GLY A 93 9.48 3.70 -12.43
CA GLY A 93 9.79 4.19 -11.08
C GLY A 93 9.44 5.64 -10.84
N ALA A 94 9.54 6.49 -11.86
CA ALA A 94 9.26 7.92 -11.75
C ALA A 94 7.75 8.23 -11.68
N SER A 95 6.88 7.22 -11.87
CA SER A 95 5.43 7.38 -11.71
C SER A 95 5.02 7.61 -10.25
N ALA A 96 3.80 8.12 -10.03
CA ALA A 96 3.22 8.30 -8.69
C ALA A 96 3.21 6.99 -7.88
N PHE A 97 2.90 5.86 -8.53
CA PHE A 97 2.98 4.54 -7.89
C PHE A 97 4.43 4.11 -7.62
N GLY A 98 5.30 4.25 -8.64
CA GLY A 98 6.70 3.82 -8.57
C GLY A 98 7.46 4.52 -7.44
N THR A 99 7.29 5.83 -7.30
CA THR A 99 7.96 6.64 -6.28
C THR A 99 7.57 6.22 -4.85
N ILE A 100 6.28 5.97 -4.61
CA ILE A 100 5.79 5.48 -3.31
C ILE A 100 6.30 4.06 -3.06
N ALA A 101 6.24 3.18 -4.07
CA ALA A 101 6.71 1.80 -3.94
C ALA A 101 8.22 1.72 -3.64
N ILE A 102 9.03 2.57 -4.27
CA ILE A 102 10.47 2.66 -4.04
C ILE A 102 10.74 3.04 -2.57
N GLN A 103 10.06 4.08 -2.07
CA GLN A 103 10.21 4.52 -0.69
C GLN A 103 9.77 3.45 0.32
N LEU A 104 8.62 2.80 0.09
CA LEU A 104 8.13 1.72 0.95
C LEU A 104 9.06 0.49 0.94
N ALA A 105 9.62 0.14 -0.22
CA ALA A 105 10.55 -0.97 -0.35
C ALA A 105 11.86 -0.68 0.38
N HIS A 106 12.41 0.53 0.24
CA HIS A 106 13.58 0.97 1.00
C HIS A 106 13.33 1.00 2.50
N HIS A 107 12.17 1.50 2.94
CA HIS A 107 11.78 1.51 4.34
C HIS A 107 11.71 0.09 4.94
N ARG A 108 11.38 -0.93 4.12
CA ARG A 108 11.43 -2.34 4.51
C ARG A 108 12.81 -3.00 4.40
N GLY A 109 13.86 -2.24 4.07
CA GLY A 109 15.22 -2.76 3.92
C GLY A 109 15.43 -3.65 2.70
N ALA A 110 14.58 -3.52 1.68
CA ALA A 110 14.73 -4.24 0.42
C ALA A 110 15.67 -3.52 -0.55
N LYS A 111 16.30 -4.29 -1.44
CA LYS A 111 17.07 -3.78 -2.57
C LYS A 111 16.13 -3.42 -3.71
N VAL A 112 16.19 -2.18 -4.18
CA VAL A 112 15.27 -1.68 -5.20
C VAL A 112 15.98 -1.57 -6.55
N ILE A 113 15.38 -2.18 -7.56
CA ILE A 113 15.73 -2.01 -8.97
C ILE A 113 14.55 -1.34 -9.64
N SER A 114 14.78 -0.32 -10.46
CA SER A 114 13.67 0.41 -11.09
C SER A 114 13.98 0.80 -12.52
N THR A 115 12.94 0.81 -13.36
CA THR A 115 13.02 1.29 -14.75
C THR A 115 12.67 2.77 -14.83
N ALA A 116 13.42 3.53 -15.61
CA ALA A 116 13.16 4.93 -15.94
C ALA A 116 12.82 5.08 -17.43
N SER A 117 11.98 6.05 -17.79
CA SER A 117 11.55 6.28 -19.17
C SER A 117 12.34 7.41 -19.85
N SER A 118 12.87 8.37 -19.09
CA SER A 118 13.76 9.44 -19.57
C SER A 118 15.06 9.56 -18.75
N LEU A 119 15.97 10.43 -19.19
CA LEU A 119 17.15 10.77 -18.41
C LEU A 119 16.78 11.62 -17.17
N GLU A 120 15.76 12.48 -17.27
CA GLU A 120 15.26 13.24 -16.11
C GLU A 120 14.68 12.30 -15.06
N ASP A 121 13.90 11.29 -15.47
CA ASP A 121 13.38 10.26 -14.57
C ASP A 121 14.50 9.56 -13.81
N LYS A 122 15.59 9.20 -14.53
CA LYS A 122 16.75 8.57 -13.92
C LYS A 122 17.39 9.48 -12.86
N GLN A 123 17.63 10.75 -13.20
CA GLN A 123 18.19 11.73 -12.27
C GLN A 123 17.30 11.95 -11.05
N PHE A 124 15.98 11.98 -11.25
CA PHE A 124 15.00 12.10 -10.17
C PHE A 124 15.02 10.86 -9.26
N LEU A 125 15.03 9.66 -9.84
CA LEU A 125 15.08 8.40 -9.09
C LEU A 125 16.40 8.22 -8.32
N GLU A 126 17.51 8.75 -8.83
CA GLU A 126 18.78 8.78 -8.11
C GLU A 126 18.71 9.61 -6.82
N ARG A 127 17.91 10.69 -6.78
CA ARG A 127 17.68 11.50 -5.57
C ARG A 127 16.84 10.78 -4.51
N LEU A 128 16.04 9.79 -4.91
CA LEU A 128 15.21 9.00 -3.99
C LEU A 128 15.99 7.88 -3.28
N ARG A 129 17.28 7.69 -3.61
CA ARG A 129 18.11 6.69 -2.95
C ARG A 129 18.39 7.07 -1.49
N PRO A 130 18.29 6.11 -0.55
CA PRO A 130 18.94 6.27 0.74
C PRO A 130 20.45 6.47 0.53
N SER A 131 21.09 7.27 1.40
CA SER A 131 22.55 7.45 1.47
C SER A 131 23.26 6.20 1.98
N ILE A 132 23.08 5.07 1.29
CA ILE A 132 23.83 3.83 1.49
C ILE A 132 24.78 3.70 0.31
N ASP A 133 26.08 3.73 0.62
CA ASP A 133 27.19 3.58 -0.32
C ASP A 133 27.12 2.22 -1.02
N LEU A 134 26.55 2.20 -2.22
CA LEU A 134 26.50 1.06 -3.14
C LEU A 134 27.01 1.51 -4.51
N SER A 135 28.25 1.98 -4.53
CA SER A 135 29.00 2.39 -5.73
C SER A 135 29.18 1.29 -6.79
N TRP A 136 28.84 0.03 -6.50
CA TRP A 136 29.12 -1.11 -7.37
C TRP A 136 27.95 -1.66 -8.18
N MET A 137 26.75 -1.06 -8.11
CA MET A 137 25.63 -1.54 -8.90
C MET A 137 24.79 -0.37 -9.42
N ASN A 138 25.00 0.02 -10.68
CA ASN A 138 24.08 0.88 -11.44
C ASN A 138 22.84 0.07 -11.82
N PRO A 139 21.70 0.15 -11.10
CA PRO A 139 20.51 -0.67 -11.33
C PRO A 139 19.53 0.01 -12.29
N PHE A 140 19.82 1.24 -12.73
CA PHE A 140 19.03 1.96 -13.71
C PHE A 140 19.53 1.60 -15.11
N HIS A 141 19.08 0.45 -15.60
CA HIS A 141 19.23 0.14 -17.02
C HIS A 141 18.31 1.06 -17.81
N TYR A 142 18.90 1.98 -18.58
CA TYR A 142 18.19 2.79 -19.56
C TYR A 142 17.68 1.86 -20.67
N MET A 143 16.44 1.39 -20.54
CA MET A 143 15.82 0.51 -21.53
C MET A 143 15.11 1.37 -22.58
N ARG A 144 15.88 1.82 -23.58
CA ARG A 144 15.35 2.53 -24.75
C ARG A 144 14.22 1.71 -25.37
N ARG A 145 13.04 2.32 -25.57
CA ARG A 145 11.81 1.75 -26.16
C ARG A 145 12.07 0.78 -27.33
N LYS A 146 12.22 -0.51 -27.00
CA LYS A 146 11.73 -1.65 -27.79
C LYS A 146 11.38 -2.74 -26.78
N PHE A 147 10.26 -2.55 -26.10
CA PHE A 147 9.68 -3.55 -25.20
C PHE A 147 9.41 -4.83 -26.02
N PRO A 148 10.10 -5.95 -25.78
CA PRO A 148 9.90 -7.15 -26.56
C PRO A 148 8.66 -7.87 -26.05
N TRP A 149 7.50 -7.58 -26.65
CA TRP A 149 6.22 -8.25 -26.38
C TRP A 149 6.32 -9.79 -26.42
N LYS A 150 7.28 -10.32 -27.18
CA LYS A 150 7.60 -11.75 -27.24
C LYS A 150 8.16 -12.30 -25.93
N LEU A 151 9.00 -11.55 -25.21
CA LEU A 151 9.56 -11.94 -23.92
C LEU A 151 8.46 -11.97 -22.84
N PHE A 152 7.54 -11.01 -22.88
CA PHE A 152 6.39 -10.97 -21.97
C PHE A 152 5.41 -12.12 -22.21
N ARG A 153 5.19 -12.49 -23.48
CA ARG A 153 4.36 -13.66 -23.84
C ARG A 153 4.99 -14.96 -23.34
N LYS A 154 6.31 -15.11 -23.48
CA LYS A 154 7.07 -16.27 -23.01
C LYS A 154 7.08 -16.36 -21.48
N ILE A 155 7.25 -15.24 -20.78
CA ILE A 155 7.12 -15.16 -19.32
C ILE A 155 5.69 -15.52 -18.89
N LYS A 156 4.65 -15.06 -19.60
CA LYS A 156 3.25 -15.41 -19.31
C LYS A 156 2.95 -16.91 -19.57
N GLU A 157 3.59 -17.53 -20.56
CA GLU A 157 3.47 -18.97 -20.87
C GLU A 157 4.24 -19.86 -19.89
N GLU A 158 5.47 -19.50 -19.51
CA GLU A 158 6.25 -20.22 -18.48
C GLU A 158 5.62 -20.11 -17.08
N LYS A 159 4.90 -19.01 -16.81
CA LYS A 159 4.13 -18.73 -15.59
C LYS A 159 2.95 -19.68 -15.32
N SER A 160 2.57 -20.53 -16.28
CA SER A 160 1.60 -21.60 -16.04
C SER A 160 2.20 -22.79 -15.27
N LYS A 161 3.54 -22.89 -15.17
CA LYS A 161 4.21 -24.10 -14.69
C LYS A 161 5.07 -23.95 -13.44
N SER A 162 5.49 -22.74 -13.04
CA SER A 162 6.30 -22.54 -11.83
C SER A 162 6.17 -21.10 -11.32
N PHE A 163 5.80 -20.87 -10.06
CA PHE A 163 5.74 -19.50 -9.52
C PHE A 163 6.37 -19.35 -8.12
N ASN A 164 7.43 -18.53 -8.07
CA ASN A 164 7.90 -17.80 -6.89
C ASN A 164 8.63 -16.51 -7.33
N PHE A 165 7.94 -15.62 -8.05
CA PHE A 165 8.39 -14.25 -8.33
C PHE A 165 7.18 -13.31 -8.36
N ASN A 166 7.05 -12.44 -7.36
CA ASN A 166 5.95 -11.49 -7.25
C ASN A 166 6.28 -10.20 -8.02
N PHE A 167 5.73 -10.07 -9.22
CA PHE A 167 5.79 -8.88 -10.06
C PHE A 167 4.46 -8.13 -9.91
N LEU A 168 4.49 -6.85 -9.52
CA LEU A 168 3.28 -6.01 -9.55
C LEU A 168 3.30 -5.07 -10.75
N LEU A 169 2.27 -5.21 -11.59
CA LEU A 169 1.99 -4.34 -12.72
C LEU A 169 0.91 -3.34 -12.33
N SER A 170 1.17 -2.05 -12.55
CA SER A 170 0.11 -1.06 -12.71
C SER A 170 0.14 -0.52 -14.14
N GLN A 171 -0.69 -1.07 -15.02
CA GLN A 171 -1.23 -0.28 -16.11
C GLN A 171 -2.65 0.12 -15.73
N THR A 172 -2.90 1.42 -15.67
CA THR A 172 -4.22 1.98 -15.94
C THR A 172 -4.00 3.00 -17.05
N SER A 173 -4.22 2.57 -18.30
CA SER A 173 -4.44 3.52 -19.39
C SER A 173 -5.68 4.31 -19.05
N VAL A 174 -5.55 5.62 -18.87
CA VAL A 174 -6.70 6.51 -18.94
C VAL A 174 -6.90 6.77 -20.42
N GLY A 175 -8.01 6.26 -20.96
CA GLY A 175 -8.52 6.64 -22.28
C GLY A 175 -9.34 7.92 -22.20
#